data_AF-A0A0F9CA41-F1
#
_entry.id   AF-A0A0F9CA41-F1
#
_cell.length_a   1.000
_cell.length_b   1.000
_cell.length_c   1.000
_cell.angle_alpha   90.00
_cell.angle_beta   90.00
_cell.angle_gamma   90.00
#
_symmetry.space_group_name_H-M   'P 1'
#
loop_
_entity.id
_entity.type
_entity.pdbx_description
1 polymer ?
#
loop_
_entity_poly.entity_id
_entity_poly.type
_entity_poly.pdbx_seq_one_letter_code
_entity_poly.pdbx_strand_id
1 'polypeptide(L)' 'MIYTKFESKTIKRSNGCWEWKASKHGQYGWFTCAGRTLHAYQWSYILYKGDIPKGQVVRHKCNNKLCV' A
#
# COMPACT_ATOMS: atom_id res chain seq x y z
N MET A 1 -11.02 -9.26 -8.12
CA MET A 1 -9.55 -9.39 -8.30
C MET A 1 -8.85 -8.63 -7.18
N ILE A 2 -7.60 -8.93 -6.84
CA ILE A 2 -6.91 -8.30 -5.68
C ILE A 2 -6.81 -6.77 -5.86
N TYR A 3 -6.57 -6.30 -7.09
CA TYR A 3 -6.53 -4.87 -7.46
C TYR A 3 -7.78 -4.11 -7.04
N THR A 4 -8.98 -4.60 -7.39
CA THR A 4 -10.23 -3.90 -7.06
C THR A 4 -10.48 -3.81 -5.55
N LYS A 5 -10.09 -4.85 -4.80
CA LYS A 5 -10.13 -4.85 -3.33
C LYS A 5 -9.13 -3.86 -2.71
N PHE A 6 -7.97 -3.67 -3.34
CA PHE A 6 -6.97 -2.73 -2.88
C PHE A 6 -7.38 -1.27 -3.18
N GLU A 7 -7.75 -0.98 -4.44
CA GLU A 7 -8.11 0.37 -4.89
C GLU A 7 -9.31 0.95 -4.14
N SER A 8 -10.33 0.12 -3.86
CA SER A 8 -11.50 0.53 -3.05
C SER A 8 -11.15 1.02 -1.64
N LYS A 9 -9.93 0.72 -1.14
CA LYS A 9 -9.40 1.14 0.16
C LYS A 9 -8.45 2.34 0.08
N THR A 10 -8.37 2.97 -1.08
CA THR A 10 -7.55 4.17 -1.30
C THR A 10 -8.40 5.41 -1.58
N ILE A 11 -7.83 6.59 -1.37
CA ILE A 11 -8.36 7.89 -1.79
C ILE A 11 -7.27 8.58 -2.60
N LYS A 12 -7.54 8.87 -3.87
CA LYS A 12 -6.61 9.63 -4.71
C LYS A 12 -6.68 11.11 -4.32
N ARG A 13 -5.53 11.70 -3.99
CA ARG A 13 -5.39 13.12 -3.62
C ARG A 13 -4.84 13.90 -4.81
N SER A 14 -5.13 15.21 -4.84
CA SER A 14 -4.66 16.13 -5.89
C SER A 14 -3.13 16.28 -5.94
N ASN A 15 -2.43 15.99 -4.83
CA ASN A 15 -0.96 16.00 -4.76
C ASN A 15 -0.30 14.70 -5.30
N GLY A 16 -1.08 13.82 -5.95
CA GLY A 16 -0.61 12.56 -6.50
C GLY A 16 -0.48 11.41 -5.49
N CYS A 17 -0.73 11.63 -4.20
CA CYS A 17 -0.76 10.56 -3.21
C CYS A 17 -2.02 9.70 -3.34
N TRP A 18 -1.88 8.40 -3.08
CA TRP A 18 -3.00 7.50 -2.91
C TRP A 18 -3.07 7.15 -1.43
N GLU A 19 -3.97 7.80 -0.69
CA GLU A 19 -4.04 7.66 0.75
C GLU A 19 -4.83 6.42 1.15
N TRP A 20 -4.25 5.62 2.05
CA TRP A 20 -4.88 4.46 2.64
C TRP A 20 -5.96 4.87 3.65
N LYS A 21 -7.20 4.42 3.40
CA LYS A 21 -8.37 4.70 4.28
C LYS A 21 -8.87 3.50 5.07
N ALA A 22 -8.21 2.34 4.96
CA ALA A 22 -8.60 1.13 5.70
C ALA A 22 -7.72 0.90 6.94
N SER A 23 -7.63 -0.35 7.41
CA SER A 23 -6.93 -0.76 8.63
C SER A 23 -5.50 -0.23 8.70
N LYS A 24 -5.09 0.19 9.90
CA LYS A 24 -3.76 0.72 10.21
C LYS A 24 -3.14 -0.08 11.35
N HIS A 25 -1.82 -0.11 11.40
CA HIS A 25 -1.05 -0.63 12.53
C HIS A 25 0.03 0.40 12.86
N GLY A 26 -0.12 1.04 14.02
CA GLY A 26 0.59 2.28 14.32
C GLY A 26 0.28 3.35 13.28
N GLN A 27 1.31 3.86 12.60
CA GLN A 27 1.19 4.95 11.64
C GLN A 27 1.10 4.47 10.17
N TYR A 28 1.13 3.17 9.92
CA TYR A 28 1.15 2.59 8.56
C TYR A 28 -0.16 1.87 8.22
N GLY A 29 -0.56 1.95 6.96
CA GLY A 29 -1.67 1.16 6.43
C GLY A 29 -1.33 -0.33 6.36
N TRP A 30 -2.29 -1.18 6.67
CA TRP A 30 -2.17 -2.64 6.60
C TRP A 30 -3.23 -3.22 5.68
N PHE A 31 -2.86 -4.25 4.92
CA PHE A 31 -3.78 -4.95 4.04
C PHE A 31 -3.57 -6.45 4.10
N THR A 32 -4.67 -7.17 4.34
CA THR A 32 -4.73 -8.62 4.31
C THR A 32 -5.50 -9.08 3.08
N CYS A 33 -4.83 -9.85 2.23
CA CYS A 33 -5.45 -10.43 1.04
C CYS A 33 -4.80 -11.77 0.71
N ALA A 34 -5.61 -12.73 0.26
CA ALA A 34 -5.17 -14.08 -0.09
C ALA A 34 -4.30 -14.74 1.02
N GLY A 35 -4.72 -14.62 2.29
CA GLY A 35 -4.01 -15.19 3.44
C GLY A 35 -2.72 -14.48 3.84
N ARG A 36 -2.31 -13.43 3.11
CA ARG A 36 -1.08 -12.68 3.38
C ARG A 36 -1.39 -11.28 3.91
N THR A 37 -0.73 -10.90 5.01
CA THR A 37 -0.81 -9.56 5.59
C THR A 37 0.52 -8.85 5.40
N LEU A 38 0.50 -7.67 4.79
CA LEU A 38 1.66 -6.79 4.63
C LEU A 38 1.24 -5.34 4.85
N HIS A 39 2.22 -4.44 4.92
CA HIS A 39 1.95 -3.01 4.82
C HIS A 39 1.29 -2.69 3.48
N ALA A 40 0.33 -1.75 3.49
CA ALA A 40 -0.45 -1.39 2.32
C ALA A 40 0.44 -0.84 1.19
N TYR A 41 1.50 -0.09 1.50
CA TYR A 41 2.45 0.40 0.50
C TYR A 41 3.27 -0.73 -0.14
N GLN A 42 3.55 -1.83 0.59
CA GLN A 42 4.21 -3.00 0.01
C GLN A 42 3.27 -3.75 -0.94
N TRP A 43 1.99 -3.88 -0.56
CA TRP A 43 0.98 -4.44 -1.45
C TRP A 43 0.80 -3.62 -2.72
N SER A 44 0.80 -2.29 -2.63
CA SER A 44 0.78 -1.42 -3.80
C SER A 44 1.96 -1.70 -4.73
N TYR A 45 3.19 -1.75 -4.20
CA TYR A 45 4.36 -2.11 -5.00
C TYR A 45 4.19 -3.48 -5.66
N ILE A 46 3.78 -4.50 -4.92
CA ILE A 46 3.60 -5.86 -5.45
C ILE A 46 2.56 -5.89 -6.57
N LEU A 47 1.45 -5.19 -6.39
CA LEU A 47 0.38 -5.14 -7.38
C LEU A 47 0.85 -4.40 -8.64
N TYR A 48 1.42 -3.20 -8.53
CA TYR A 48 1.69 -2.37 -9.71
C TYR A 48 3.11 -2.51 -10.30
N LYS A 49 4.05 -3.12 -9.57
CA LYS A 49 5.47 -3.26 -9.94
C LYS A 49 5.99 -4.69 -9.85
N GLY A 50 5.25 -5.61 -9.23
CA GLY A 50 5.69 -6.99 -8.98
C GLY A 50 6.52 -7.13 -7.71
N ASP A 51 7.19 -8.26 -7.56
CA ASP A 51 7.84 -8.63 -6.30
C ASP A 51 8.92 -7.64 -5.84
N ILE A 52 9.03 -7.49 -4.52
CA ILE A 52 10.09 -6.69 -3.89
C ILE A 52 11.38 -7.53 -3.92
N PRO A 53 12.47 -7.07 -4.58
CA PRO A 53 13.72 -7.82 -4.64
C PRO A 53 14.29 -8.15 -3.26
N LYS A 54 14.97 -9.30 -3.14
CA LYS A 54 15.58 -9.74 -1.89
C LYS A 54 16.54 -8.68 -1.34
N GLY A 55 16.41 -8.36 -0.05
CA GLY A 55 17.23 -7.36 0.62
C GLY A 55 16.83 -5.90 0.37
N GLN A 56 15.81 -5.65 -0.47
CA GLN A 56 15.28 -4.31 -0.69
C GLN A 56 14.02 -4.02 0.14
N VAL A 57 13.77 -2.73 0.36
CA VAL A 57 12.60 -2.23 1.08
C VAL A 57 11.93 -1.13 0.28
N VAL A 58 10.60 -1.08 0.36
CA VAL A 58 9.82 0.00 -0.25
C VAL A 58 9.77 1.19 0.71
N ARG A 59 10.00 2.40 0.22
CA ARG A 59 9.94 3.65 0.99
C ARG A 59 9.02 4.67 0.33
N HIS A 60 8.29 5.42 1.15
CA HIS A 60 7.47 6.54 0.70
C HIS A 60 8.38 7.68 0.22
N LYS A 61 8.12 8.20 -0.98
CA LYS A 61 8.80 9.41 -1.49
C LYS A 61 8.20 10.71 -0.95
N CYS A 62 6.93 10.67 -0.55
CA CYS A 62 6.15 11.83 -0.09
C CYS A 62 6.13 12.02 1.44
N ASN A 63 6.86 11.18 2.20
CA ASN A 63 6.85 11.16 3.68
C ASN A 63 5.48 10.95 4.35
N ASN A 64 4.43 10.67 3.58
CA ASN A 64 3.12 10.28 4.10
C ASN A 64 3.08 8.77 4.34
N LYS A 65 3.04 8.35 5.62
CA LYS A 65 3.06 6.94 6.05
C LYS A 65 1.80 6.15 5.66
N LEU A 66 0.75 6.84 5.24
CA LEU A 66 -0.48 6.24 4.72
C LEU A 66 -0.57 6.29 3.19
N CYS A 67 0.39 6.89 2.49
CA CYS A 67 0.41 6.82 1.04
C CYS A 67 0.79 5.41 0.58
N VAL A 68 0.17 4.91 -0.48
CA VAL A 68 0.51 3.62 -1.10
C VAL A 68 0.96 3.81 -2.53
#